data_AF-A0A5E4LDH8-F1
#
_entry.id   AF-A0A5E4LDH8-F1
#
_cell.length_a   1.000
_cell.length_b   1.000
_cell.length_c   1.000
_cell.angle_alpha   90.00
_cell.angle_beta   90.00
_cell.angle_gamma   90.00
#
_symmetry.space_group_name_H-M   'P 1'
#
loop_
_entity.id
_entity.type
_entity.pdbx_description
1 polymer ?
#
loop_
_entity_poly.entity_id
_entity_poly.type
_entity_poly.pdbx_seq_one_letter_code
_entity_poly.pdbx_strand_id
1 'polypeptide(L)'
;MIMRASKRLEYVKSQSITEDNASFLFEDIYEIMRECVHGLMAANGYKPYSHEATVAFLDENYKSYFGEKLVEAFNRYRIIRNNIMYRANFVSKEEAINALDVAENFVRKTTDLL
;
A
#
# COMPACT_ATOMS: atom_id res chain seq x y z
N MET A 1 11.70 7.44 1.12
CA MET A 1 10.30 7.31 0.62
C MET A 1 9.28 7.28 1.77
N ILE A 2 9.63 6.76 2.95
CA ILE A 2 8.73 6.70 4.11
C ILE A 2 8.07 8.03 4.49
N MET A 3 8.80 9.15 4.47
CA MET A 3 8.22 10.48 4.75
C MET A 3 7.08 10.85 3.78
N ARG A 4 7.17 10.43 2.51
CA ARG A 4 6.10 10.65 1.53
C ARG A 4 4.88 9.79 1.85
N ALA A 5 5.12 8.53 2.20
CA ALA A 5 4.07 7.59 2.61
C ALA A 5 3.31 8.11 3.84
N SER A 6 4.03 8.61 4.85
CA SER A 6 3.44 9.21 6.06
C SER A 6 2.59 10.45 5.73
N LYS A 7 3.08 11.38 4.91
CA LYS A 7 2.31 12.55 4.49
C LYS A 7 1.06 12.18 3.68
N ARG A 8 1.17 11.18 2.80
CA ARG A 8 0.03 10.68 2.03
C ARG A 8 -0.99 10.01 2.94
N LEU A 9 -0.54 9.26 3.95
CA LEU A 9 -1.40 8.68 4.97
C LEU A 9 -2.15 9.75 5.75
N GLU A 10 -1.47 10.79 6.22
CA GLU A 10 -2.11 11.93 6.90
C GLU A 10 -3.18 12.59 6.03
N TYR A 11 -2.87 12.83 4.74
CA TYR A 11 -3.83 13.38 3.79
C TYR A 11 -5.06 12.47 3.61
N VAL A 12 -4.89 11.17 3.41
CA VAL A 12 -6.02 10.24 3.25
C VAL A 12 -6.86 10.21 4.53
N LYS A 13 -6.22 10.17 5.71
CA LYS A 13 -6.92 10.19 7.01
C LYS A 13 -7.68 11.48 7.28
N SER A 14 -7.30 12.59 6.63
CA SER A 14 -8.05 13.85 6.74
C SER A 14 -9.27 13.90 5.82
N GLN A 15 -9.45 12.92 4.92
CA GLN A 15 -10.62 12.81 4.05
C GLN A 15 -11.70 11.92 4.68
N SER A 16 -12.97 12.20 4.35
CA SER A 16 -14.05 11.24 4.61
C SER A 16 -14.14 10.25 3.45
N ILE A 17 -13.99 8.96 3.74
CA ILE A 17 -14.17 7.91 2.71
C ILE A 17 -15.68 7.69 2.48
N THR A 18 -16.13 7.94 1.26
CA THR A 18 -17.49 7.74 0.75
C THR A 18 -17.46 6.80 -0.46
N GLU A 19 -18.61 6.27 -0.89
CA GLU A 19 -18.66 5.42 -2.09
C GLU A 19 -18.16 6.17 -3.34
N ASP A 20 -18.45 7.47 -3.43
CA ASP A 20 -18.07 8.29 -4.60
C ASP A 20 -16.56 8.51 -4.71
N ASN A 21 -15.83 8.48 -3.59
CA ASN A 21 -14.39 8.74 -3.56
C ASN A 21 -13.53 7.52 -3.19
N ALA A 22 -14.15 6.38 -2.85
CA ALA A 22 -13.45 5.20 -2.36
C ALA A 22 -12.39 4.70 -3.34
N SER A 23 -12.68 4.63 -4.65
CA SER A 23 -11.69 4.21 -5.66
C SER A 23 -10.49 5.15 -5.72
N PHE A 24 -10.70 6.47 -5.68
CA PHE A 24 -9.60 7.45 -5.73
C PHE A 24 -8.72 7.36 -4.48
N LEU A 25 -9.34 7.30 -3.30
CA LEU A 25 -8.61 7.15 -2.04
C LEU A 25 -7.92 5.79 -1.95
N PHE A 26 -8.52 4.73 -2.48
CA PHE A 26 -7.90 3.40 -2.54
C PHE A 26 -6.59 3.40 -3.33
N GLU A 27 -6.52 4.14 -4.45
CA GLU A 27 -5.28 4.28 -5.20
C GLU A 27 -4.18 4.94 -4.36
N ASP A 28 -4.51 6.03 -3.66
CA ASP A 28 -3.59 6.69 -2.75
C ASP A 28 -3.16 5.77 -1.61
N ILE A 29 -4.10 5.03 -1.03
CA ILE A 29 -3.87 4.05 0.04
C ILE A 29 -2.89 2.96 -0.40
N TYR A 30 -3.09 2.40 -1.59
CA TYR A 30 -2.16 1.42 -2.15
C TYR A 30 -0.78 2.04 -2.43
N GLU A 31 -0.72 3.30 -2.86
CA GLU A 31 0.54 3.99 -3.09
C GLU A 31 1.33 4.21 -1.78
N ILE A 32 0.66 4.44 -0.65
CA ILE A 32 1.30 4.50 0.68
C ILE A 32 2.08 3.19 0.93
N MET A 33 1.44 2.04 0.73
CA MET A 33 2.07 0.73 0.93
C MET A 33 3.26 0.55 -0.02
N ARG A 34 3.13 0.94 -1.30
CA ARG A 34 4.23 0.88 -2.26
C ARG A 34 5.41 1.75 -1.87
N GLU A 35 5.16 3.00 -1.49
CA GLU A 35 6.20 3.94 -1.06
C GLU A 35 6.94 3.43 0.20
N CYS A 36 6.25 2.71 1.10
CA CYS A 36 6.86 2.01 2.22
C CYS A 36 7.82 0.91 1.75
N VAL A 37 7.35 -0.01 0.90
CA VAL A 37 8.18 -1.11 0.39
C VAL A 37 9.34 -0.59 -0.47
N HIS A 38 9.14 0.48 -1.26
CA HIS A 38 10.23 1.11 -2.00
C HIS A 38 11.29 1.71 -1.07
N GLY A 39 10.89 2.21 0.10
CA GLY A 39 11.82 2.63 1.15
C GLY A 39 12.70 1.46 1.61
N LEU A 40 12.10 0.31 1.88
CA LEU A 40 12.82 -0.91 2.24
C LEU A 40 13.73 -1.40 1.10
N MET A 41 13.23 -1.43 -0.14
CA MET A 41 14.03 -1.80 -1.32
C MET A 41 15.27 -0.92 -1.43
N ALA A 42 15.11 0.40 -1.32
CA ALA A 42 16.23 1.34 -1.39
C ALA A 42 17.25 1.12 -0.27
N ALA A 43 16.79 0.85 0.96
CA ALA A 43 17.66 0.54 2.10
C ALA A 43 18.48 -0.75 1.89
N ASN A 44 17.98 -1.68 1.08
CA ASN A 44 18.66 -2.92 0.70
C ASN A 44 19.43 -2.81 -0.63
N GLY A 45 19.57 -1.61 -1.22
CA GLY A 45 20.30 -1.39 -2.47
C GLY A 45 19.52 -1.79 -3.73
N TYR A 46 18.22 -2.06 -3.64
CA TYR A 46 17.36 -2.39 -4.78
C TYR A 46 16.65 -1.14 -5.34
N LYS A 47 16.35 -1.19 -6.64
CA LYS A 47 15.51 -0.20 -7.32
C LYS A 47 14.14 -0.82 -7.66
N PRO A 48 13.01 -0.14 -7.39
CA PRO A 48 11.70 -0.64 -7.78
C PRO A 48 11.55 -0.66 -9.31
N TYR A 49 11.01 -1.77 -9.83
CA TYR A 49 10.82 -1.97 -11.28
C TYR A 49 9.35 -2.15 -11.66
N SER A 50 8.67 -3.13 -11.04
CA SER A 50 7.24 -3.36 -11.23
C SER A 50 6.51 -3.51 -9.89
N HIS A 51 5.19 -3.49 -9.95
CA HIS A 51 4.37 -3.71 -8.76
C HIS A 51 4.50 -5.17 -8.30
N GLU A 52 4.55 -6.15 -9.21
CA GLU A 52 4.85 -7.54 -8.83
C GLU A 52 6.21 -7.66 -8.15
N ALA A 53 7.26 -7.03 -8.69
CA ALA A 53 8.60 -7.08 -8.10
C ALA A 53 8.62 -6.45 -6.69
N THR A 54 7.81 -5.41 -6.47
CA THR A 54 7.66 -4.78 -5.16
C THR A 54 7.02 -5.76 -4.15
N VAL A 55 5.98 -6.50 -4.57
CA VAL A 55 5.34 -7.54 -3.75
C VAL A 55 6.30 -8.69 -3.46
N ALA A 56 6.98 -9.20 -4.49
CA ALA A 56 7.93 -10.30 -4.37
C ALA A 56 9.08 -9.96 -3.40
N PHE A 57 9.63 -8.74 -3.51
CA PHE A 57 10.65 -8.28 -2.58
C PHE A 57 10.17 -8.32 -1.12
N LEU A 58 8.95 -7.86 -0.85
CA LEU A 58 8.38 -7.88 0.51
C LEU A 58 8.18 -9.32 1.02
N ASP A 59 7.65 -10.19 0.17
CA ASP A 59 7.41 -11.60 0.49
C ASP A 59 8.71 -12.35 0.80
N GLU A 60 9.76 -12.13 0.00
CA GLU A 60 11.05 -12.81 0.15
C GLU A 60 11.86 -12.30 1.36
N ASN A 61 11.86 -10.99 1.61
CA ASN A 61 12.79 -10.37 2.55
C ASN A 61 12.17 -10.01 3.91
N TYR A 62 10.85 -9.81 3.95
CA TYR A 62 10.17 -9.20 5.11
C TYR A 62 8.87 -9.90 5.52
N LYS A 63 8.45 -11.00 4.88
CA LYS A 63 7.21 -11.71 5.22
C LYS A 63 7.16 -12.15 6.68
N SER A 64 8.26 -12.60 7.26
CA SER A 64 8.32 -13.00 8.67
C SER A 64 8.01 -11.84 9.62
N TYR A 65 8.38 -10.61 9.24
CA TYR A 65 8.15 -9.41 10.05
C TYR A 65 6.78 -8.76 9.79
N PHE A 66 6.36 -8.68 8.52
CA PHE A 66 5.06 -8.12 8.15
C PHE A 66 3.91 -9.08 8.47
N GLY A 67 4.16 -10.38 8.38
CA GLY A 67 3.14 -11.42 8.48
C GLY A 67 2.43 -11.67 7.15
N GLU A 68 2.03 -12.92 6.94
CA GLU A 68 1.41 -13.39 5.71
C GLU A 68 0.19 -12.55 5.28
N LYS A 69 -0.71 -12.24 6.22
CA LYS A 69 -1.92 -11.47 5.94
C LYS A 69 -1.65 -10.09 5.33
N LEU A 70 -0.62 -9.37 5.79
CA LEU A 70 -0.29 -8.05 5.25
C LEU A 70 0.33 -8.16 3.84
N VAL A 71 1.18 -9.17 3.61
CA VAL A 71 1.79 -9.41 2.30
C VAL A 71 0.73 -9.82 1.27
N GLU A 72 -0.17 -10.72 1.65
CA GLU A 72 -1.29 -11.14 0.81
C GLU A 72 -2.25 -9.97 0.50
N ALA A 73 -2.58 -9.16 1.50
CA ALA A 73 -3.40 -7.95 1.30
C ALA A 73 -2.74 -7.00 0.29
N PHE A 74 -1.44 -6.73 0.43
CA PHE A 74 -0.71 -5.88 -0.50
C PHE A 74 -0.74 -6.40 -1.93
N ASN A 75 -0.57 -7.72 -2.14
CA ASN A 75 -0.71 -8.31 -3.47
C ASN A 75 -2.16 -8.26 -4.00
N ARG A 76 -3.16 -8.49 -3.16
CA ARG A 76 -4.59 -8.35 -3.53
C ARG A 76 -4.89 -6.91 -3.97
N TYR A 77 -4.44 -5.93 -3.21
CA TYR A 77 -4.67 -4.51 -3.50
C TYR A 77 -3.96 -4.04 -4.76
N ARG A 78 -2.79 -4.61 -5.09
CA ARG A 78 -2.17 -4.41 -6.41
C ARG A 78 -3.11 -4.79 -7.55
N ILE A 79 -3.78 -5.93 -7.44
CA ILE A 79 -4.72 -6.42 -8.47
C ILE A 79 -5.95 -5.53 -8.54
N ILE A 80 -6.53 -5.17 -7.39
CA ILE A 80 -7.70 -4.28 -7.32
C ILE A 80 -7.37 -2.93 -7.93
N ARG A 81 -6.26 -2.29 -7.53
CA ARG A 81 -5.82 -1.00 -8.09
C ARG A 81 -5.62 -1.08 -9.60
N ASN A 82 -5.05 -2.19 -10.10
CA ASN A 82 -4.89 -2.40 -11.54
C ASN A 82 -6.25 -2.46 -12.26
N ASN A 83 -7.24 -3.11 -11.66
CA ASN A 83 -8.59 -3.18 -12.22
C ASN A 83 -9.31 -1.82 -12.20
N ILE A 84 -9.12 -0.99 -11.17
CA ILE A 84 -9.63 0.39 -11.16
C ILE A 84 -9.08 1.15 -12.38
N MET A 85 -7.76 1.15 -12.54
CA MET A 85 -7.08 1.92 -13.57
C MET A 85 -7.38 1.49 -15.00
N TYR A 86 -7.47 0.19 -15.25
CA TYR A 86 -7.54 -0.35 -16.62
C TYR A 86 -8.91 -0.93 -17.00
N ARG A 87 -9.82 -1.10 -16.03
CA ARG A 87 -11.15 -1.70 -16.26
C ARG A 87 -12.30 -0.84 -15.75
N ALA A 88 -12.02 0.35 -15.22
CA ALA A 88 -13.02 1.26 -14.64
C ALA A 88 -13.85 0.59 -13.54
N ASN A 89 -13.23 -0.33 -12.78
CA ASN A 89 -13.89 -0.97 -11.65
C ASN A 89 -13.97 -0.02 -10.45
N PHE A 90 -15.01 -0.20 -9.64
CA PHE A 90 -15.21 0.55 -8.41
C PHE A 90 -14.75 -0.27 -7.20
N VAL A 91 -14.26 0.44 -6.18
CA VAL A 91 -13.98 -0.11 -4.85
C VAL A 91 -15.03 0.42 -3.89
N SER A 92 -15.56 -0.46 -3.03
CA SER A 92 -16.51 -0.03 -2.01
C SER A 92 -15.82 0.79 -0.92
N LYS A 93 -16.59 1.64 -0.24
CA LYS A 93 -16.12 2.34 0.96
C LYS A 93 -15.47 1.40 1.98
N GLU A 94 -16.09 0.26 2.26
CA GLU A 94 -15.60 -0.71 3.24
C GLU A 94 -14.23 -1.28 2.85
N GLU A 95 -14.04 -1.62 1.58
CA GLU A 95 -12.75 -2.13 1.09
C GLU A 95 -11.66 -1.05 1.17
N ALA A 96 -11.99 0.21 0.89
CA ALA A 96 -11.07 1.34 1.07
C ALA A 96 -10.70 1.57 2.54
N ILE A 97 -11.65 1.46 3.48
CA ILE A 97 -11.38 1.54 4.92
C ILE A 97 -10.45 0.40 5.36
N ASN A 98 -10.75 -0.84 4.96
CA ASN A 98 -9.89 -1.98 5.28
C ASN A 98 -8.47 -1.82 4.72
N ALA A 99 -8.34 -1.28 3.50
CA ALA A 99 -7.04 -0.99 2.91
C ALA A 99 -6.29 0.11 3.66
N LEU A 100 -6.98 1.12 4.20
CA LEU A 100 -6.37 2.17 5.02
C LEU A 100 -5.76 1.57 6.29
N ASP A 101 -6.46 0.68 6.99
CA ASP A 101 -5.92 -0.02 8.18
C ASP A 101 -4.65 -0.82 7.85
N VAL A 102 -4.62 -1.47 6.68
CA VAL A 102 -3.41 -2.16 6.19
C VAL A 102 -2.29 -1.15 5.94
N ALA A 103 -2.57 -0.02 5.29
CA ALA A 103 -1.57 1.01 5.00
C ALA A 103 -0.96 1.61 6.28
N GLU A 104 -1.78 1.83 7.32
CA GLU A 104 -1.30 2.26 8.64
C GLU A 104 -0.31 1.25 9.24
N ASN A 105 -0.61 -0.05 9.12
CA ASN A 105 0.30 -1.10 9.57
C ASN A 105 1.61 -1.12 8.78
N PHE A 106 1.56 -0.88 7.47
CA PHE A 106 2.76 -0.75 6.63
C PHE A 106 3.63 0.43 7.06
N VAL A 107 3.05 1.62 7.23
CA VAL A 107 3.81 2.82 7.65
C VAL A 107 4.47 2.58 9.00
N ARG A 108 3.74 2.04 9.98
CA ARG A 108 4.29 1.72 11.31
C ARG A 108 5.47 0.75 11.20
N LYS A 109 5.26 -0.41 10.58
CA LYS A 109 6.29 -1.46 10.46
C LYS A 109 7.52 -1.01 9.67
N THR A 110 7.33 -0.23 8.61
CA THR A 110 8.46 0.29 7.85
C THR A 110 9.22 1.36 8.62
N THR A 111 8.54 2.18 9.42
CA THR A 111 9.19 3.16 10.30
C THR A 111 10.02 2.47 11.40
N ASP A 112 9.57 1.33 11.93
CA ASP A 112 10.33 0.55 12.91
C ASP A 112 11.62 -0.06 12.33
N LEU A 113 11.73 -0.19 11.00
CA LEU A 113 12.86 -0.81 10.29
C LEU A 113 13.87 0.17 9.69
N LEU A 114 13.50 1.44 9.52
CA LEU A 114 14.29 2.48 8.83
C LEU A 114 14.69 3.61 9.78
#